data_AF-X1AW69-F1
#
_entry.id   AF-X1AW69-F1
#
_cell.length_a   1.000
_cell.length_b   1.000
_cell.length_c   1.000
_cell.angle_alpha   90.00
_cell.angle_beta   90.00
_cell.angle_gamma   90.00
#
_symmetry.space_group_name_H-M   'P 1'
#
loop_
_entity.id
_entity.type
_entity.pdbx_description
1 polymer ?
#
loop_
_entity_poly.entity_id
_entity_poly.type
_entity_poly.pdbx_seq_one_letter_code
_entity_poly.pdbx_strand_id
1 'polypeptide(L)'
;GRAMIQVKHIGLVNLITGKKIVPELLQDQASPIRIADTVFNMLSDASGLEKLRLELLQVKHALGGPGASGRVADIAVGMLYDA
;
A
#
# COMPACT_ATOMS: atom_id res chain seq x y z
N GLY A 1 13.47 -9.38 21.87
CA GLY A 1 12.53 -10.29 21.19
C GLY A 1 12.06 -9.65 19.90
N ARG A 2 11.89 -10.43 18.82
CA ARG A 2 11.27 -9.93 17.58
C ARG A 2 9.75 -10.09 17.72
N ALA A 3 9.00 -8.99 17.74
CA ALA A 3 7.56 -9.05 17.53
C ALA A 3 7.34 -9.52 16.07
N MET A 4 6.90 -10.77 15.90
CA MET A 4 6.62 -11.32 14.58
C MET A 4 5.21 -10.89 14.18
N ILE A 5 5.11 -9.87 13.33
CA ILE A 5 3.84 -9.47 12.73
C ILE A 5 3.53 -10.46 11.59
N GLN A 6 2.53 -11.33 11.78
CA GLN A 6 2.07 -12.24 10.74
C GLN A 6 0.96 -11.57 9.92
N VAL A 7 1.37 -10.89 8.85
CA VAL A 7 0.45 -10.32 7.85
C VAL A 7 0.90 -10.74 6.45
N LYS A 8 -0.06 -10.94 5.55
CA LYS A 8 0.20 -11.37 4.17
C LYS A 8 0.94 -10.29 3.35
N HIS A 9 0.68 -9.02 3.65
CA HIS A 9 1.24 -7.84 3.00
C HIS A 9 1.56 -6.79 4.06
N ILE A 10 2.58 -5.95 3.81
CA ILE A 10 2.99 -4.88 4.74
C ILE A 10 2.83 -3.50 4.10
N GLY A 11 3.08 -3.38 2.80
CA GLY A 11 2.93 -2.12 2.09
C GLY A 11 1.47 -1.73 1.98
N LEU A 12 1.14 -0.46 2.29
CA LEU A 12 -0.24 0.05 2.24
C LEU A 12 -0.94 -0.25 0.91
N VAL A 13 -0.21 -0.13 -0.19
CA VAL A 13 -0.67 -0.43 -1.55
C VAL A 13 -1.14 -1.89 -1.68
N ASN A 14 -0.36 -2.84 -1.18
CA ASN A 14 -0.69 -4.27 -1.23
C ASN A 14 -1.79 -4.64 -0.21
N LEU A 15 -1.82 -3.96 0.94
CA LEU A 15 -2.88 -4.11 1.94
C LEU A 15 -4.25 -3.70 1.39
N ILE A 16 -4.32 -2.55 0.73
CA ILE A 16 -5.56 -2.04 0.11
C ILE A 16 -6.05 -2.97 -0.99
N THR A 17 -5.14 -3.48 -1.82
CA THR A 17 -5.50 -4.33 -2.98
C THR A 17 -5.70 -5.80 -2.64
N GLY A 18 -5.21 -6.26 -1.47
CA GLY A 18 -5.17 -7.67 -1.10
C GLY A 18 -4.25 -8.53 -1.98
N LYS A 19 -3.41 -7.88 -2.80
CA LYS A 19 -2.51 -8.50 -3.80
C LYS A 19 -1.12 -7.91 -3.65
N LYS A 20 -0.09 -8.68 -4.02
CA LYS A 20 1.29 -8.19 -4.10
C LYS A 20 1.53 -7.48 -5.45
N ILE A 21 1.02 -6.25 -5.59
CA ILE A 21 1.21 -5.45 -6.80
C ILE A 21 2.56 -4.71 -6.81
N VAL A 22 3.09 -4.36 -5.64
CA VAL A 22 4.46 -3.86 -5.47
C VAL A 22 5.32 -4.88 -4.72
N PRO A 23 6.62 -5.01 -5.04
CA PRO A 23 7.53 -5.86 -4.29
C PRO A 23 7.68 -5.37 -2.84
N GLU A 24 7.78 -6.32 -1.92
CA GLU A 24 8.01 -6.09 -0.49
C GLU A 24 9.27 -6.87 -0.10
N LEU A 25 10.41 -6.17 -0.01
CA LEU A 25 11.68 -6.73 0.42
C LEU A 25 11.86 -6.43 1.91
N LEU A 26 11.66 -7.44 2.75
CA LEU A 26 11.69 -7.29 4.22
C LEU A 26 12.88 -8.03 4.82
N GLN A 27 13.41 -7.51 5.93
CA GLN A 27 14.47 -8.15 6.71
C GLN A 27 15.69 -8.52 5.83
N ASP A 28 16.02 -9.80 5.72
CA ASP A 28 17.12 -10.32 4.91
C ASP A 28 16.93 -10.12 3.40
N GLN A 29 15.69 -9.90 2.94
CA GLN A 29 15.40 -9.55 1.55
C GLN A 29 15.72 -8.09 1.22
N ALA A 30 15.78 -7.20 2.21
CA ALA A 30 16.09 -5.79 2.04
C ALA A 30 17.61 -5.52 1.91
N SER A 31 18.28 -6.27 1.04
CA SER A 31 19.71 -6.08 0.76
C SER A 31 19.93 -5.15 -0.44
N PRO A 32 21.08 -4.45 -0.53
CA PRO A 32 21.36 -3.53 -1.63
C PRO A 32 21.23 -4.18 -3.01
N ILE A 33 21.77 -5.39 -3.18
CA ILE A 33 21.72 -6.13 -4.44
C ILE A 33 20.28 -6.51 -4.82
N ARG A 34 19.48 -7.01 -3.86
CA ARG A 34 18.09 -7.40 -4.12
C ARG A 34 17.22 -6.19 -4.46
N ILE A 35 17.45 -5.06 -3.80
CA ILE A 35 16.75 -3.80 -4.10
C ILE A 35 17.11 -3.34 -5.51
N ALA A 36 18.41 -3.29 -5.85
CA ALA A 36 18.88 -2.87 -7.17
C ALA A 36 18.31 -3.74 -8.27
N ASP A 37 18.42 -5.07 -8.15
CA ASP A 37 17.90 -6.03 -9.13
C ASP A 37 16.39 -5.89 -9.29
N THR A 38 15.65 -5.74 -8.17
CA THR A 38 14.19 -5.57 -8.21
C THR A 38 13.80 -4.31 -8.97
N VAL A 39 14.44 -3.17 -8.66
CA VAL A 39 14.17 -1.90 -9.34
C VAL A 39 14.57 -1.98 -10.82
N PHE A 40 15.72 -2.58 -11.12
CA PHE A 40 16.17 -2.76 -12.50
C PHE A 40 15.16 -3.58 -13.30
N ASN A 41 14.75 -4.74 -12.80
CA ASN A 41 13.76 -5.59 -13.45
C ASN A 41 12.41 -4.88 -13.67
N MET A 42 11.96 -4.08 -12.69
CA MET A 42 10.75 -3.27 -12.84
C MET A 42 10.88 -2.20 -13.93
N LEU A 43 12.04 -1.57 -14.07
CA LEU A 43 12.28 -0.53 -15.06
C LEU A 43 12.55 -1.10 -16.46
N SER A 44 13.11 -2.30 -16.55
CA SER A 44 13.38 -2.98 -17.83
C SER A 44 12.15 -3.62 -18.46
N ASP A 45 11.08 -3.88 -17.69
CA ASP A 45 9.80 -4.36 -18.20
C ASP A 45 8.82 -3.21 -18.41
N ALA A 46 8.81 -2.63 -19.61
CA ALA A 46 7.93 -1.52 -19.93
C ALA A 46 6.43 -1.87 -19.79
N SER A 47 6.03 -3.10 -20.14
CA SER A 47 4.64 -3.54 -20.05
C SER A 47 4.22 -3.75 -18.59
N GLY A 48 5.08 -4.40 -17.79
CA GLY A 48 4.87 -4.57 -16.36
C GLY A 48 4.84 -3.24 -15.61
N LEU A 49 5.70 -2.30 -15.98
CA LEU A 49 5.72 -0.95 -15.40
C LEU A 49 4.43 -0.19 -15.72
N GLU A 50 3.91 -0.30 -16.94
CA GLU A 50 2.64 0.32 -17.31
C GLU A 50 1.45 -0.31 -16.57
N LYS A 51 1.43 -1.64 -16.46
CA LYS A 51 0.45 -2.33 -15.63
C LYS A 51 0.51 -1.87 -14.17
N LEU A 52 1.71 -1.72 -13.61
CA LEU A 52 1.89 -1.21 -12.25
C LEU A 52 1.31 0.21 -12.09
N ARG A 53 1.54 1.11 -13.06
CA ARG A 53 0.94 2.46 -13.03
C ARG A 53 -0.58 2.40 -12.99
N LEU A 54 -1.20 1.57 -13.82
CA LEU A 54 -2.65 1.41 -13.85
C LEU A 54 -3.19 0.85 -12.52
N GLU A 55 -2.54 -0.17 -11.94
CA GLU A 55 -2.91 -0.71 -10.64
C GLU A 55 -2.80 0.36 -9.53
N LEU A 56 -1.75 1.17 -9.52
CA LEU A 56 -1.59 2.26 -8.55
C LEU A 56 -2.67 3.36 -8.70
N LEU A 57 -3.12 3.63 -9.92
CA LEU A 57 -4.26 4.54 -10.14
C LEU A 57 -5.55 3.99 -9.52
N GLN A 58 -5.78 2.67 -9.59
CA GLN A 58 -6.94 2.04 -8.94
C GLN A 58 -6.88 2.15 -7.41
N VAL A 59 -5.68 2.07 -6.82
CA VAL A 59 -5.50 2.27 -5.37
C VAL A 59 -5.95 3.65 -4.92
N LYS A 60 -5.69 4.69 -5.72
CA LYS A 60 -6.16 6.05 -5.44
C LYS A 60 -7.69 6.11 -5.37
N HIS A 61 -8.40 5.39 -6.23
CA HIS A 61 -9.86 5.31 -6.18
C HIS A 61 -10.36 4.60 -4.92
N ALA A 62 -9.68 3.52 -4.51
CA ALA A 62 -10.04 2.75 -3.30
C ALA A 62 -9.84 3.54 -2.00
N LEU A 63 -8.86 4.45 -1.94
CA LEU A 63 -8.60 5.31 -0.77
C LEU A 63 -9.69 6.38 -0.54
N GLY A 64 -10.55 6.61 -1.53
CA GLY A 64 -11.59 7.63 -1.46
C GLY A 64 -11.10 9.05 -1.69
N GLY A 65 -12.01 10.00 -1.54
CA GLY A 65 -11.75 11.42 -1.77
C GLY A 65 -11.18 12.17 -0.56
N PRO A 66 -10.71 13.40 -0.76
CA PRO A 66 -10.26 14.29 0.31
C PRO A 66 -11.34 14.50 1.38
N GLY A 67 -10.96 15.06 2.53
CA GLY A 67 -11.90 15.35 3.62
C GLY A 67 -12.15 14.18 4.59
N ALA A 68 -11.28 13.18 4.61
CA ALA A 68 -11.39 12.04 5.53
C ALA A 68 -11.51 12.50 7.00
N SER A 69 -10.64 13.39 7.46
CA SER A 69 -10.68 13.91 8.83
C SER A 69 -11.97 14.69 9.13
N GLY A 70 -12.51 15.43 8.16
CA GLY A 70 -13.79 16.14 8.31
C GLY A 70 -14.95 15.17 8.51
N ARG A 71 -15.05 14.14 7.65
CA ARG A 71 -16.05 13.06 7.81
C ARG A 71 -15.93 12.38 9.17
N VAL A 72 -14.71 12.14 9.65
CA VAL A 72 -14.48 11.54 10.98
C VAL A 72 -14.92 12.48 12.10
N ALA A 73 -14.68 13.78 11.98
CA ALA A 73 -15.15 14.76 12.95
C ALA A 73 -16.69 14.79 13.02
N ASP A 74 -17.39 14.78 11.88
CA ASP A 74 -18.86 14.75 11.82
C ASP A 74 -19.41 13.48 12.49
N ILE A 75 -18.79 12.32 12.24
CA ILE A 75 -19.14 11.05 12.89
C ILE A 75 -18.95 11.14 14.41
N ALA A 76 -17.80 11.64 14.87
CA ALA A 76 -17.50 11.75 16.29
C ALA A 76 -18.47 12.70 17.01
N VAL A 77 -18.86 13.81 16.38
CA VAL A 77 -19.90 14.72 16.88
C VAL A 77 -21.24 13.99 16.97
N GLY A 78 -21.65 13.25 15.93
CA GLY A 78 -22.86 12.43 15.97
C GLY A 78 -22.87 11.45 17.15
N MET A 79 -21.77 10.73 17.39
CA MET A 79 -21.65 9.78 18.52
C MET A 79 -21.80 10.43 19.91
N LEU A 80 -21.52 11.73 20.05
CA LEU A 80 -21.67 12.46 21.32
C LEU A 80 -23.10 12.95 21.58
N TYR A 81 -23.85 13.22 20.51
CA TYR A 81 -25.20 13.80 20.59
C TYR A 81 -26.33 12.79 20.31
N ASP A 82 -26.01 11.64 19.71
CA ASP A 82 -26.93 10.51 19.48
C ASP A 82 -26.89 9.45 20.62
N ALA A 83 -26.27 9.78 21.76
CA ALA A 83 -26.15 8.95 22.96
C ALA A 83 -27.21 9.26 24.02
#